data_AF-A0A167KCR1-F1
#
_entry.id   AF-A0A167KCR1-F1
#
_cell.length_a   1.000
_cell.length_b   1.000
_cell.length_c   1.000
_cell.angle_alpha   90.00
_cell.angle_beta   90.00
_cell.angle_gamma   90.00
#
_symmetry.space_group_name_H-M   'P 1'
#
loop_
_entity.id
_entity.type
_entity.pdbx_description
1 polymer ?
#
loop_
_entity_poly.entity_id
_entity_poly.type
_entity_poly.pdbx_seq_one_letter_code
_entity_poly.pdbx_strand_id
1 'polypeptide(L)'
;MTLFLFLLLGLLISGLGTIPVGGSNIAVIKTSKEESVGRAIPIAIGASLGETILAFLSLWYSNAIVDFFETNLWVQILFLALFFIVGLLFLFPKLVQIDFEVDTKGKSVRANFLTGLSFGIINPTVLLYYIIAVSLAQEYLLYISEVSSKIVLAFFFCGVFAGKVLVLYLYGKLSKTYEDKKPKNKNNIYRWIGLAIVLISIAQGIRMLLE
;
A
#
# COMPACT_ATOMS: atom_id res chain seq x y z
N MET A 1 22.59 15.54 -11.27
CA MET A 1 21.23 15.86 -11.77
C MET A 1 20.37 14.60 -11.93
N THR A 2 20.87 13.55 -12.58
CA THR A 2 20.14 12.30 -12.81
C THR A 2 19.75 11.54 -11.54
N LEU A 3 20.64 11.42 -10.54
CA LEU A 3 20.36 10.71 -9.28
C LEU A 3 19.21 11.32 -8.45
N PHE A 4 19.11 12.66 -8.44
CA PHE A 4 18.04 13.35 -7.73
C PHE A 4 16.66 13.05 -8.34
N LEU A 5 16.59 12.87 -9.66
CA LEU A 5 15.34 12.52 -10.34
C LEU A 5 14.83 11.14 -9.92
N PHE A 6 15.71 10.16 -9.72
CA PHE A 6 15.30 8.83 -9.22
C PHE A 6 14.78 8.89 -7.79
N LEU A 7 15.41 9.69 -6.93
CA LEU A 7 14.93 9.93 -5.57
C LEU A 7 13.57 10.63 -5.57
N LEU A 8 13.39 11.66 -6.41
CA LEU A 8 12.12 12.35 -6.55
C LEU A 8 11.02 11.42 -7.10
N LEU A 9 11.35 10.59 -8.09
CA LEU A 9 10.40 9.64 -8.65
C LEU A 9 9.96 8.61 -7.61
N GLY A 10 10.89 8.01 -6.85
CA GLY A 10 10.55 7.09 -5.76
C GLY A 10 9.66 7.75 -4.71
N LEU A 11 9.95 9.01 -4.36
CA LEU A 11 9.15 9.81 -3.44
C LEU A 11 7.72 10.00 -3.95
N LEU A 12 7.56 10.36 -5.22
CA LEU A 12 6.25 10.59 -5.84
C LEU A 12 5.45 9.30 -5.98
N ILE A 13 6.07 8.22 -6.46
CA ILE A 13 5.43 6.90 -6.58
C ILE A 13 4.93 6.46 -5.20
N SER A 14 5.81 6.39 -4.20
CA SER A 14 5.38 5.96 -2.87
C SER A 14 4.34 6.90 -2.25
N GLY A 15 4.49 8.21 -2.46
CA GLY A 15 3.52 9.20 -1.99
C GLY A 15 2.11 8.96 -2.55
N LEU A 16 2.00 8.72 -3.87
CA LEU A 16 0.73 8.40 -4.54
C LEU A 16 0.14 7.07 -4.05
N GLY A 17 0.96 6.04 -3.90
CA GLY A 17 0.55 4.73 -3.38
C GLY A 17 0.04 4.77 -1.93
N THR A 18 0.34 5.84 -1.19
CA THR A 18 -0.07 6.03 0.21
C THR A 18 -1.36 6.83 0.37
N ILE A 19 -1.89 7.40 -0.72
CA ILE A 19 -3.15 8.14 -0.69
C ILE A 19 -4.31 7.22 -0.28
N PRO A 20 -4.47 6.00 -0.83
CA PRO A 20 -5.45 5.04 -0.33
C PRO A 20 -5.16 4.71 1.15
N VAL A 21 -6.15 4.87 2.00
CA VAL A 21 -6.00 4.65 3.45
C VAL A 21 -5.85 3.14 3.71
N GLY A 22 -4.64 2.71 4.08
CA GLY A 22 -4.34 1.34 4.49
C GLY A 22 -4.19 1.15 6.01
N GLY A 23 -3.86 -0.08 6.43
CA GLY A 23 -3.67 -0.43 7.84
C GLY A 23 -2.57 0.38 8.54
N SER A 24 -1.45 0.64 7.85
CA SER A 24 -0.37 1.50 8.37
C SER A 24 -0.82 2.95 8.56
N ASN A 25 -1.62 3.51 7.64
CA ASN A 25 -2.19 4.84 7.78
C ASN A 25 -3.12 4.93 8.99
N ILE A 26 -4.01 3.95 9.16
CA ILE A 26 -4.95 3.90 10.30
C ILE A 26 -4.19 3.81 11.62
N ALA A 27 -3.18 2.95 11.70
CA ALA A 27 -2.34 2.81 12.89
C ALA A 27 -1.64 4.14 13.24
N VAL A 28 -1.03 4.80 12.25
CA VAL A 28 -0.37 6.11 12.45
C VAL A 28 -1.36 7.18 12.90
N ILE A 29 -2.54 7.25 12.28
CA ILE A 29 -3.60 8.21 12.66
C ILE A 29 -4.06 7.95 14.09
N LYS A 30 -4.35 6.69 14.45
CA LYS A 30 -4.86 6.32 15.78
C LYS A 30 -3.83 6.62 16.86
N THR A 31 -2.59 6.16 16.70
CA THR A 31 -1.51 6.43 17.66
C THR A 31 -1.20 7.93 17.79
N SER A 32 -1.29 8.68 16.68
CA SER A 32 -1.07 10.13 16.72
C SER A 32 -2.18 10.88 17.47
N LYS A 33 -3.43 10.40 17.37
CA LYS A 33 -4.59 10.95 18.08
C LYS A 33 -4.62 10.58 19.56
N GLU A 34 -4.38 9.31 19.88
CA GLU A 34 -4.51 8.79 21.25
C GLU A 34 -3.28 9.03 22.12
N GLU A 35 -2.09 9.18 21.50
CA GLU A 35 -0.84 9.43 22.21
C GLU A 35 -0.14 10.69 21.70
N SER A 36 0.61 10.57 20.59
CA SER A 36 1.35 11.68 19.99
C SER A 36 1.90 11.28 18.63
N VAL A 37 2.15 12.28 17.78
CA VAL A 37 2.85 12.08 16.50
C VAL A 37 4.20 11.37 16.71
N GLY A 38 4.93 11.72 17.78
CA GLY A 38 6.21 11.08 18.10
C GLY A 38 6.09 9.57 18.34
N ARG A 39 5.00 9.13 18.97
CA ARG A 39 4.71 7.70 19.21
C ARG A 39 4.30 6.95 17.95
N ALA A 40 3.80 7.65 16.93
CA ALA A 40 3.45 7.08 15.63
C ALA A 40 4.63 7.00 14.65
N ILE A 41 5.72 7.74 14.86
CA ILE A 41 6.92 7.73 13.99
C ILE A 41 7.49 6.31 13.82
N PRO A 42 7.67 5.48 14.87
CA PRO A 42 8.17 4.12 14.69
C PRO A 42 7.28 3.27 13.78
N ILE A 43 5.96 3.44 13.84
CA ILE A 43 5.00 2.76 12.94
C ILE A 43 5.24 3.23 11.50
N ALA A 44 5.36 4.54 11.29
CA ALA A 44 5.61 5.10 9.96
C ALA A 44 6.93 4.60 9.35
N ILE A 45 8.01 4.57 10.13
CA ILE A 45 9.31 4.04 9.70
C ILE A 45 9.21 2.55 9.37
N GLY A 46 8.59 1.75 10.25
CA GLY A 46 8.41 0.31 10.02
C GLY A 46 7.61 0.03 8.74
N ALA A 47 6.48 0.73 8.56
CA ALA A 47 5.66 0.60 7.36
C ALA A 47 6.42 1.00 6.09
N SER A 48 7.17 2.09 6.15
CA SER A 48 7.99 2.58 5.02
C SER A 48 9.08 1.59 4.64
N LEU A 49 9.71 0.94 5.62
CA LEU A 49 10.68 -0.12 5.36
C LEU A 49 10.02 -1.33 4.69
N GLY A 50 8.89 -1.78 5.22
CA GLY A 50 8.14 -2.90 4.65
C GLY A 50 7.74 -2.64 3.20
N GLU A 51 7.28 -1.42 2.92
CA GLU A 51 6.94 -1.03 1.55
C GLU A 51 8.12 -0.92 0.61
N THR A 52 9.25 -0.42 1.12
CA THR A 52 10.48 -0.35 0.33
C THR A 52 10.94 -1.76 -0.05
N ILE A 53 10.75 -2.75 0.83
CA ILE A 53 11.00 -4.17 0.51
C ILE A 53 10.04 -4.65 -0.59
N LEU A 54 8.75 -4.32 -0.54
CA LEU A 54 7.81 -4.71 -1.61
C LEU A 54 8.14 -4.03 -2.94
N ALA A 55 8.52 -2.75 -2.92
CA ALA A 55 8.99 -2.03 -4.09
C ALA A 55 10.25 -2.68 -4.69
N PHE A 56 11.18 -3.09 -3.83
CA PHE A 56 12.36 -3.86 -4.23
C PHE A 56 11.93 -5.17 -4.89
N LEU A 57 11.09 -5.99 -4.24
CA LEU A 57 10.62 -7.25 -4.82
C LEU A 57 9.90 -7.05 -6.16
N SER A 58 9.11 -5.99 -6.30
CA SER A 58 8.42 -5.69 -7.57
C SER A 58 9.39 -5.45 -8.72
N LEU A 59 10.54 -4.83 -8.46
CA LEU A 59 11.52 -4.49 -9.51
C LEU A 59 12.29 -5.71 -10.01
N TRP A 60 12.56 -6.68 -9.14
CA TRP A 60 13.27 -7.92 -9.49
C TRP A 60 12.36 -9.05 -9.95
N TYR A 61 11.12 -9.05 -9.51
CA TYR A 61 10.21 -10.18 -9.73
C TYR A 61 8.95 -9.80 -10.50
N SER A 62 8.78 -8.58 -11.02
CA SER A 62 7.56 -8.23 -11.79
C SER A 62 7.32 -9.21 -12.93
N ASN A 63 8.31 -9.45 -13.79
CA ASN A 63 8.18 -10.35 -14.93
C ASN A 63 7.93 -11.79 -14.48
N ALA A 64 8.69 -12.30 -13.50
CA ALA A 64 8.48 -13.64 -12.98
C ALA A 64 7.10 -13.83 -12.32
N ILE A 65 6.59 -12.80 -11.63
CA ILE A 65 5.25 -12.81 -11.01
C ILE A 65 4.18 -12.75 -12.09
N VAL A 66 4.35 -11.90 -13.12
CA VAL A 66 3.43 -11.79 -14.26
C VAL A 66 3.40 -13.11 -15.03
N ASP A 67 4.55 -13.66 -15.42
CA ASP A 67 4.65 -14.95 -16.12
C ASP A 67 4.03 -16.07 -15.29
N PHE A 68 4.32 -16.13 -13.99
CA PHE A 68 3.73 -17.13 -13.10
C PHE A 68 2.21 -16.98 -13.01
N PHE A 69 1.72 -15.75 -12.90
CA PHE A 69 0.28 -15.46 -12.87
C PHE A 69 -0.39 -15.85 -14.20
N GLU A 70 0.18 -15.49 -15.35
CA GLU A 70 -0.34 -15.79 -16.69
C GLU A 70 -0.30 -17.29 -17.00
N THR A 71 0.74 -18.00 -16.58
CA THR A 71 0.90 -19.44 -16.85
C THR A 71 0.05 -20.31 -15.91
N ASN A 72 -0.31 -19.82 -14.71
CA ASN A 72 -0.98 -20.63 -13.71
C ASN A 72 -2.43 -20.19 -13.49
N LEU A 73 -3.37 -20.81 -14.22
CA LEU A 73 -4.80 -20.53 -14.11
C LEU A 73 -5.34 -20.61 -12.67
N TRP A 74 -4.85 -21.56 -11.87
CA TRP A 74 -5.28 -21.70 -10.47
C TRP A 74 -4.93 -20.47 -9.61
N VAL A 75 -3.82 -19.78 -9.92
CA VAL A 75 -3.43 -18.53 -9.25
C VAL A 75 -4.38 -17.41 -9.66
N GLN A 76 -4.72 -17.31 -10.94
CA GLN A 76 -5.68 -16.33 -11.43
C GLN A 76 -7.05 -16.51 -10.77
N ILE A 77 -7.53 -17.75 -10.68
CA ILE A 77 -8.77 -18.11 -9.97
C ILE A 77 -8.66 -17.74 -8.48
N LEU A 78 -7.55 -18.02 -7.83
CA LEU A 78 -7.33 -17.69 -6.41
C LEU A 78 -7.40 -16.18 -6.17
N PHE A 79 -6.72 -15.38 -6.99
CA PHE A 79 -6.74 -13.91 -6.87
C PHE A 79 -8.13 -13.34 -7.20
N LEU A 80 -8.81 -13.88 -8.22
CA LEU A 80 -10.18 -13.49 -8.56
C LEU A 80 -11.13 -13.79 -7.40
N ALA A 81 -11.05 -14.99 -6.82
CA ALA A 81 -11.86 -15.38 -5.66
C ALA A 81 -11.54 -14.48 -4.46
N LEU A 82 -10.27 -14.22 -4.17
CA LEU A 82 -9.85 -13.34 -3.08
C LEU A 82 -10.41 -11.92 -3.26
N PHE A 83 -10.23 -11.32 -4.43
CA PHE A 83 -10.76 -9.98 -4.72
C PHE A 83 -12.28 -9.94 -4.67
N PHE A 84 -12.96 -10.95 -5.22
CA PHE A 84 -14.42 -11.02 -5.17
C PHE A 84 -14.93 -11.12 -3.73
N ILE A 85 -14.32 -11.98 -2.91
CA ILE A 85 -14.65 -12.11 -1.47
C ILE A 85 -14.40 -10.79 -0.77
N VAL A 86 -13.22 -10.20 -0.90
CA VAL A 86 -12.89 -8.90 -0.30
C VAL A 86 -13.88 -7.83 -0.75
N GLY A 87 -14.19 -7.75 -2.04
CA GLY A 87 -15.18 -6.82 -2.59
C GLY A 87 -16.56 -6.98 -1.95
N LEU A 88 -17.03 -8.23 -1.76
CA LEU A 88 -18.26 -8.52 -1.03
C LEU A 88 -18.19 -8.10 0.44
N LEU A 89 -17.06 -8.32 1.13
CA LEU A 89 -16.87 -7.88 2.51
C LEU A 89 -16.99 -6.34 2.64
N PHE A 90 -16.40 -5.61 1.69
CA PHE A 90 -16.48 -4.14 1.63
C PHE A 90 -17.86 -3.62 1.23
N LEU A 91 -18.62 -4.36 0.40
CA LEU A 91 -19.99 -4.02 0.00
C LEU A 91 -20.98 -4.26 1.14
N PHE A 92 -20.74 -5.31 1.93
CA PHE A 92 -21.56 -5.73 3.06
C PHE A 92 -20.78 -5.69 4.38
N PRO A 93 -20.35 -4.51 4.85
CA PRO A 93 -19.57 -4.38 6.09
C PRO A 93 -20.37 -4.77 7.35
N LYS A 94 -21.66 -5.07 7.23
CA LYS A 94 -22.47 -5.65 8.31
C LYS A 94 -22.27 -7.16 8.47
N LEU A 95 -21.80 -7.86 7.43
CA LEU A 95 -21.51 -9.31 7.48
C LEU A 95 -20.21 -9.61 8.21
N VAL A 96 -19.31 -8.62 8.31
CA VAL A 96 -18.07 -8.75 9.06
C VAL A 96 -17.93 -7.52 9.94
N GLN A 97 -18.11 -7.68 11.24
CA GLN A 97 -17.70 -6.68 12.22
C GLN A 97 -16.17 -6.66 12.27
N ILE A 98 -15.52 -6.17 11.21
CA ILE A 98 -14.08 -5.92 11.23
C ILE A 98 -13.90 -4.57 11.90
N ASP A 99 -13.77 -4.59 13.22
CA ASP A 99 -13.14 -3.48 13.89
C ASP A 99 -11.65 -3.57 13.59
N PHE A 100 -11.14 -2.66 12.75
CA PHE A 100 -9.70 -2.47 12.59
C PHE A 100 -9.14 -1.74 13.82
N GLU A 101 -9.47 -2.24 15.02
CA GLU A 101 -8.92 -1.77 16.27
C GLU A 101 -7.47 -2.23 16.35
N VAL A 102 -6.59 -1.41 15.81
CA VAL A 102 -5.17 -1.52 16.10
C VAL A 102 -5.00 -1.03 17.53
N ASP A 103 -4.88 -1.92 18.52
CA ASP A 103 -4.47 -1.49 19.85
C ASP A 103 -3.01 -1.03 19.77
N THR A 104 -2.78 0.27 19.90
CA THR A 104 -1.42 0.84 19.91
C THR A 104 -1.04 1.41 21.27
N LYS A 105 -1.95 1.34 22.26
CA LYS A 105 -1.83 2.14 23.46
C LYS A 105 -0.78 1.53 24.41
N GLY A 106 0.18 2.34 24.84
CA GLY A 106 1.22 1.91 25.79
C GLY A 106 2.26 0.94 25.21
N LYS A 107 2.24 0.71 23.89
CA LYS A 107 3.22 -0.16 23.23
C LYS A 107 4.63 0.45 23.26
N SER A 108 5.63 -0.43 23.29
CA SER A 108 7.04 -0.01 23.18
C SER A 108 7.35 0.48 21.76
N VAL A 109 8.41 1.28 21.61
CA VAL A 109 8.91 1.76 20.31
C VAL A 109 9.14 0.60 19.33
N ARG A 110 9.72 -0.50 19.82
CA ARG A 110 9.96 -1.71 19.02
C ARG A 110 8.65 -2.37 18.56
N ALA A 111 7.66 -2.48 19.45
CA ALA A 111 6.36 -3.05 19.10
C ALA A 111 5.63 -2.20 18.05
N ASN A 112 5.71 -0.87 18.17
CA ASN A 112 5.16 0.06 17.17
C ASN A 112 5.88 -0.07 15.83
N PHE A 113 7.20 -0.18 15.82
CA PHE A 113 7.97 -0.42 14.61
C PHE A 113 7.58 -1.73 13.93
N LEU A 114 7.52 -2.83 14.68
CA LEU A 114 7.12 -4.13 14.13
C LEU A 114 5.67 -4.13 13.63
N THR A 115 4.77 -3.45 14.33
CA THR A 115 3.38 -3.26 13.87
C THR A 115 3.35 -2.56 12.51
N GLY A 116 4.12 -1.47 12.35
CA GLY A 116 4.26 -0.77 11.09
C GLY A 116 4.82 -1.66 9.99
N LEU A 117 5.91 -2.38 10.28
CA LEU A 117 6.57 -3.30 9.35
C LEU A 117 5.63 -4.40 8.85
N SER A 118 4.86 -5.00 9.75
CA SER A 118 3.84 -6.00 9.40
C SER A 118 2.80 -5.42 8.45
N PHE A 119 2.28 -4.22 8.71
CA PHE A 119 1.34 -3.57 7.79
C PHE A 119 1.97 -3.18 6.44
N GLY A 120 3.28 -2.90 6.41
CA GLY A 120 4.00 -2.60 5.18
C GLY A 120 4.21 -3.83 4.31
N ILE A 121 4.62 -4.96 4.91
CA ILE A 121 4.93 -6.20 4.19
C ILE A 121 3.66 -7.00 3.85
N ILE A 122 2.72 -7.10 4.79
CA ILE A 122 1.49 -7.89 4.65
C ILE A 122 0.43 -7.02 3.96
N ASN A 123 0.76 -6.48 2.80
CA ASN A 123 -0.15 -5.69 1.99
C ASN A 123 -0.04 -6.08 0.51
N PRO A 124 -0.80 -7.11 0.07
CA PRO A 124 -0.72 -7.60 -1.30
C PRO A 124 -1.14 -6.53 -2.32
N THR A 125 -2.08 -5.65 -1.95
CA THR A 125 -2.49 -4.51 -2.80
C THR A 125 -1.34 -3.56 -3.08
N VAL A 126 -0.48 -3.34 -2.09
CA VAL A 126 0.69 -2.47 -2.23
C VAL A 126 1.76 -3.12 -3.11
N LEU A 127 1.98 -4.43 -3.00
CA LEU A 127 2.89 -5.13 -3.93
C LEU A 127 2.41 -4.97 -5.38
N LEU A 128 1.11 -5.19 -5.64
CA LEU A 128 0.52 -5.01 -6.97
C LEU A 128 0.65 -3.55 -7.46
N TYR A 129 0.45 -2.58 -6.56
CA TYR A 129 0.69 -1.18 -6.86
C TYR A 129 2.11 -0.93 -7.35
N TYR A 130 3.13 -1.45 -6.66
CA TYR A 130 4.52 -1.24 -7.09
C TYR A 130 4.85 -1.99 -8.38
N ILE A 131 4.30 -3.18 -8.62
CA ILE A 131 4.47 -3.87 -9.92
C ILE A 131 4.00 -2.95 -11.06
N ILE A 132 2.77 -2.43 -10.97
CA ILE A 132 2.22 -1.54 -12.01
C ILE A 132 3.01 -0.23 -12.09
N ALA A 133 3.29 0.41 -10.95
CA ALA A 133 3.94 1.71 -10.92
C ALA A 133 5.39 1.66 -11.42
N VAL A 134 6.13 0.60 -11.09
CA VAL A 134 7.51 0.39 -11.57
C VAL A 134 7.49 0.06 -13.07
N SER A 135 6.59 -0.81 -13.55
CA SER A 135 6.45 -1.11 -14.98
C SER A 135 6.13 0.15 -15.79
N LEU A 136 5.16 0.96 -15.37
CA LEU A 136 4.82 2.21 -16.04
C LEU A 136 5.97 3.24 -15.98
N ALA A 137 6.68 3.31 -14.85
CA ALA A 137 7.83 4.19 -14.72
C ALA A 137 8.97 3.80 -15.67
N GLN A 138 9.23 2.49 -15.79
CA GLN A 138 10.24 1.93 -16.68
C GLN A 138 9.90 2.20 -18.16
N GLU A 139 8.63 2.11 -18.54
CA GLU A 139 8.17 2.30 -19.92
C GLU A 139 8.07 3.77 -20.33
N TYR A 140 7.54 4.64 -19.45
CA TYR A 140 7.13 6.01 -19.84
C TYR A 140 7.90 7.15 -19.16
N LEU A 141 8.64 6.91 -18.07
CA LEU A 141 9.26 7.98 -17.29
C LEU A 141 10.79 7.91 -17.33
N LEU A 142 11.38 7.07 -16.47
CA LEU A 142 12.82 6.92 -16.33
C LEU A 142 13.12 5.43 -16.37
N TYR A 143 14.12 5.05 -17.16
CA TYR A 143 14.55 3.67 -17.24
C TYR A 143 15.10 3.19 -15.89
N ILE A 144 14.24 2.51 -15.14
CA ILE A 144 14.50 1.89 -13.85
C ILE A 144 14.29 0.41 -14.06
N SER A 145 15.38 -0.35 -14.00
CA SER A 145 15.35 -1.81 -14.16
C SER A 145 16.35 -2.44 -13.19
N GLU A 146 16.29 -3.75 -13.07
CA GLU A 146 17.27 -4.54 -12.32
C GLU A 146 18.72 -4.36 -12.81
N VAL A 147 18.91 -3.91 -14.05
CA VAL A 147 20.23 -3.66 -14.67
C VAL A 147 20.74 -2.24 -14.35
N SER A 148 19.91 -1.37 -13.77
CA SER A 148 20.32 -0.03 -13.36
C SER A 148 21.44 -0.09 -12.31
N SER A 149 22.32 0.92 -12.31
CA SER A 149 23.42 1.00 -11.32
C SER A 149 22.88 0.94 -9.89
N LYS A 150 23.60 0.24 -8.99
CA LYS A 150 23.24 0.12 -7.56
C LYS A 150 23.01 1.47 -6.88
N ILE A 151 23.75 2.50 -7.31
CA ILE A 151 23.61 3.87 -6.79
C ILE A 151 22.27 4.48 -7.22
N VAL A 152 21.86 4.25 -8.47
CA VAL A 152 20.56 4.71 -8.98
C VAL A 152 19.41 4.07 -8.21
N LEU A 153 19.48 2.74 -8.02
CA LEU A 153 18.48 1.99 -7.28
C LEU A 153 18.44 2.42 -5.80
N ALA A 154 19.59 2.66 -5.18
CA ALA A 154 19.64 3.19 -3.81
C ALA A 154 18.92 4.55 -3.70
N PHE A 155 19.14 5.49 -4.62
CA PHE A 155 18.44 6.78 -4.63
C PHE A 155 16.93 6.60 -4.82
N PHE A 156 16.51 5.72 -5.73
CA PHE A 156 15.10 5.41 -5.94
C PHE A 156 14.44 4.84 -4.68
N PHE A 157 15.01 3.82 -4.04
CA PHE A 157 14.45 3.22 -2.83
C PHE A 157 14.52 4.13 -1.61
N CYS A 158 15.55 4.99 -1.49
CA CYS A 158 15.56 6.08 -0.52
C CYS A 158 14.40 7.05 -0.76
N GLY A 159 14.11 7.36 -2.02
CA GLY A 159 12.92 8.12 -2.43
C GLY A 159 11.63 7.46 -1.97
N VAL A 160 11.45 6.17 -2.27
CA VAL A 160 10.27 5.38 -1.85
C VAL A 160 10.09 5.43 -0.34
N PHE A 161 11.15 5.12 0.42
CA PHE A 161 11.13 5.17 1.87
C PHE A 161 10.75 6.57 2.39
N ALA A 162 11.42 7.62 1.89
CA ALA A 162 11.18 8.99 2.31
C ALA A 162 9.77 9.47 1.96
N GLY A 163 9.25 9.13 0.78
CA GLY A 163 7.89 9.44 0.35
C GLY A 163 6.85 8.84 1.29
N LYS A 164 7.02 7.56 1.65
CA LYS A 164 6.10 6.91 2.58
C LYS A 164 6.14 7.53 3.98
N VAL A 165 7.35 7.74 4.52
CA VAL A 165 7.53 8.39 5.83
C VAL A 165 6.89 9.77 5.83
N LEU A 166 7.11 10.57 4.78
CA LEU A 166 6.56 11.92 4.66
C LEU A 166 5.03 11.90 4.68
N VAL A 167 4.38 11.07 3.86
CA VAL A 167 2.92 11.02 3.82
C VAL A 167 2.34 10.51 5.14
N LEU A 168 2.92 9.49 5.76
CA LEU A 168 2.46 9.00 7.06
C LEU A 168 2.67 10.02 8.18
N TYR A 169 3.80 10.74 8.18
CA TYR A 169 4.03 11.84 9.09
C TYR A 169 2.98 12.96 8.93
N LEU A 170 2.64 13.32 7.68
CA LEU A 170 1.57 14.26 7.40
C LEU A 170 0.21 13.76 7.90
N TYR A 171 -0.12 12.48 7.69
CA TYR A 171 -1.33 11.87 8.28
C TYR A 171 -1.35 12.02 9.80
N GLY A 172 -0.24 11.72 10.48
CA GLY A 172 -0.13 11.88 11.93
C GLY A 172 -0.32 13.34 12.38
N LYS A 173 0.35 14.29 11.72
CA LYS A 173 0.23 15.72 12.03
C LYS A 173 -1.19 16.25 11.78
N LEU A 174 -1.78 15.94 10.63
CA LEU A 174 -3.13 16.36 10.26
C LEU A 174 -4.18 15.70 11.16
N SER A 175 -3.96 14.46 11.61
CA SER A 175 -4.89 13.79 12.52
C SER A 175 -5.12 14.54 13.83
N LYS A 176 -4.10 15.26 14.32
CA LYS A 176 -4.20 16.09 15.53
C LYS A 176 -4.90 17.43 15.26
N THR A 177 -4.82 17.95 14.03
CA THR A 177 -5.48 19.19 13.61
C THR A 177 -6.97 18.98 13.28
N TYR A 178 -7.33 17.80 12.77
CA TYR A 178 -8.72 17.42 12.50
C TYR A 178 -9.30 16.62 13.67
N GLU A 179 -9.47 17.29 14.81
CA GLU A 179 -10.43 16.88 15.85
C GLU A 179 -11.85 16.97 15.27
N ASP A 180 -12.62 15.89 15.43
CA ASP A 180 -14.08 15.91 15.42
C ASP A 180 -14.85 16.39 14.17
N LYS A 181 -14.39 16.01 12.98
CA LYS A 181 -15.33 15.74 11.88
C LYS A 181 -15.37 14.25 11.63
N LYS A 182 -16.24 13.52 12.34
CA LYS A 182 -16.64 12.17 11.91
C LYS A 182 -17.06 12.31 10.44
N PRO A 183 -16.35 11.72 9.47
CA PRO A 183 -16.83 11.77 8.10
C PRO A 183 -18.19 11.06 8.12
N LYS A 184 -19.25 11.85 7.89
CA LYS A 184 -20.66 11.44 7.98
C LYS A 184 -21.01 10.21 7.13
N ASN A 185 -20.08 9.69 6.32
CA ASN A 185 -20.36 8.68 5.31
C ASN A 185 -19.21 7.69 5.01
N LYS A 186 -18.46 7.20 6.02
CA LYS A 186 -17.43 6.15 5.78
C LYS A 186 -17.99 4.91 5.06
N ASN A 187 -19.22 4.51 5.40
CA ASN A 187 -19.87 3.36 4.76
C ASN A 187 -20.07 3.52 3.25
N ASN A 188 -20.21 4.74 2.73
CA ASN A 188 -20.44 4.92 1.31
C ASN A 188 -19.16 4.74 0.50
N ILE A 189 -18.00 5.18 1.03
CA ILE A 189 -16.70 4.99 0.37
C ILE A 189 -16.35 3.51 0.30
N TYR A 190 -16.52 2.76 1.40
CA TYR A 190 -16.28 1.31 1.40
C TYR A 190 -17.19 0.55 0.44
N ARG A 191 -18.47 0.97 0.31
CA ARG A 191 -19.38 0.40 -0.68
C ARG A 191 -18.96 0.69 -2.13
N TRP A 192 -18.49 1.90 -2.43
CA TRP A 192 -17.99 2.22 -3.77
C TRP A 192 -16.73 1.42 -4.12
N ILE A 193 -15.80 1.29 -3.16
CA ILE A 193 -14.60 0.44 -3.31
C ILE A 193 -15.03 -1.02 -3.52
N GLY A 194 -15.92 -1.55 -2.68
CA GLY A 194 -16.43 -2.92 -2.80
C GLY A 194 -17.13 -3.17 -4.13
N LEU A 195 -17.99 -2.26 -4.58
CA LEU A 195 -18.67 -2.35 -5.87
C LEU A 195 -17.66 -2.36 -7.03
N ALA A 196 -16.68 -1.45 -7.01
CA ALA A 196 -15.65 -1.41 -8.04
C ALA A 196 -14.84 -2.71 -8.09
N ILE A 197 -14.41 -3.24 -6.94
CA ILE A 197 -13.67 -4.51 -6.86
C ILE A 197 -14.52 -5.66 -7.40
N VAL A 198 -15.79 -5.78 -6.98
CA VAL A 198 -16.70 -6.83 -7.46
C VAL A 198 -16.89 -6.75 -8.97
N LEU A 199 -17.13 -5.56 -9.52
CA LEU A 199 -17.30 -5.37 -10.97
C LEU A 199 -16.03 -5.74 -11.73
N ILE A 200 -14.85 -5.34 -11.25
CA ILE A 200 -13.56 -5.72 -11.84
C ILE A 200 -13.37 -7.23 -11.80
N SER A 201 -13.63 -7.89 -10.67
CA SER A 201 -13.51 -9.34 -10.53
C SER A 201 -14.48 -10.10 -11.44
N ILE A 202 -15.73 -9.62 -11.59
CA ILE A 202 -16.71 -10.22 -12.52
C ILE A 202 -16.24 -10.03 -13.97
N ALA A 203 -15.82 -8.83 -14.35
CA ALA A 203 -15.34 -8.56 -15.71
C ALA A 203 -14.11 -9.43 -16.05
N GLN A 204 -13.18 -9.57 -15.10
CA GLN A 204 -12.01 -10.43 -15.25
C GLN A 204 -12.41 -11.91 -15.34
N GLY A 205 -13.40 -12.36 -14.57
CA GLY A 205 -13.92 -13.73 -14.64
C GLY A 205 -14.61 -14.04 -15.96
N ILE A 206 -15.40 -13.11 -16.49
CA ILE A 206 -16.01 -13.25 -17.82
C ILE A 206 -14.93 -13.35 -18.89
N ARG A 207 -13.93 -12.46 -18.84
CA ARG A 207 -12.80 -12.50 -19.77
C ARG A 207 -12.08 -13.86 -19.73
N MET A 208 -11.81 -14.38 -18.54
CA MET A 208 -11.15 -15.66 -18.33
C MET A 208 -11.97 -16.87 -18.83
N LEU A 209 -13.30 -16.75 -18.96
CA LEU A 209 -14.16 -17.80 -19.52
C LEU A 209 -14.31 -17.70 -21.05
N LEU A 210 -13.97 -16.55 -21.63
CA LEU A 210 -14.09 -16.28 -23.07
C LEU A 210 -12.76 -16.46 -23.83
N GLU A 211 -11.63 -16.41 -23.11
CA GLU A 211 -10.30 -16.82 -23.59
C GLU A 211 -10.12 -18.35 -23.49
#